data_AF-A0A257H1U9-F1
#
_entry.id   AF-A0A257H1U9-F1
#
_cell.length_a   1.000
_cell.length_b   1.000
_cell.length_c   1.000
_cell.angle_alpha   90.00
_cell.angle_beta   90.00
_cell.angle_gamma   90.00
#
_symmetry.space_group_name_H-M   'P 1'
#
loop_
_entity.id
_entity.type
_entity.pdbx_description
1 polymer ?
#
loop_
_entity_poly.entity_id
_entity_poly.type
_entity_poly.pdbx_seq_one_letter_code
_entity_poly.pdbx_strand_id
1 'polypeptide(L)'
;MRTSPAATSGPHYRVEIADLHSHRFTVTLTIASPASLQEVALPVWIPGSYLVREFAKHLQSLRAHQGGKKLSAAQLSKHRWQIACKPAQALVLQYEVYALDNSVRTAWLDTQRGFFNGTSVCLQVAGQEALPHTLELVANEASSGWSVATGLTATKVNKQGFGTYRAAYYDELVDCPVEMGAFWSGSFTACGVPHRFVVAGALPSFDGARLLADTKKICEAEIQFWHGSK
;
A
#
# COMPACT_ATOMS: atom_id res chain seq x y z
N MET A 1 -23.90 -3.35 33.47
CA MET A 1 -22.83 -2.68 32.70
C MET A 1 -22.65 -3.44 31.39
N ARG A 2 -23.07 -2.88 30.26
CA ARG A 2 -22.78 -3.46 28.94
C ARG A 2 -21.37 -3.02 28.57
N THR A 3 -20.43 -3.94 28.56
CA THR A 3 -19.10 -3.73 27.98
C THR A 3 -19.29 -3.40 26.50
N SER A 4 -18.88 -2.20 26.08
CA SER A 4 -18.72 -1.91 24.66
C SER A 4 -17.83 -3.01 24.04
N PRO A 5 -18.18 -3.58 22.89
CA PRO A 5 -17.27 -4.47 22.19
C PRO A 5 -15.97 -3.70 21.95
N ALA A 6 -14.83 -4.30 22.28
CA ALA A 6 -13.55 -3.75 21.85
C ALA A 6 -13.64 -3.54 20.33
N ALA A 7 -13.37 -2.32 19.85
CA ALA A 7 -13.41 -2.03 18.43
C ALA A 7 -12.50 -3.04 17.71
N THR A 8 -13.07 -3.85 16.83
CA THR A 8 -12.32 -4.86 16.09
C THR A 8 -11.25 -4.15 15.26
N SER A 9 -9.99 -4.34 15.63
CA SER A 9 -8.85 -3.82 14.87
C SER A 9 -8.78 -4.61 13.57
N GLY A 10 -8.90 -3.92 12.44
CA GLY A 10 -8.75 -4.53 11.12
C GLY A 10 -7.28 -4.82 10.79
N PRO A 11 -7.01 -5.37 9.60
CA PRO A 11 -5.66 -5.81 9.24
C PRO A 11 -4.64 -4.66 9.23
N HIS A 12 -3.43 -4.98 9.70
CA HIS A 12 -2.30 -4.05 9.73
C HIS A 12 -1.15 -4.59 8.88
N TYR A 13 -0.71 -3.82 7.88
CA TYR A 13 0.45 -4.13 7.06
C TYR A 13 1.58 -3.20 7.42
N ARG A 14 2.75 -3.78 7.68
CA ARG A 14 4.01 -3.05 7.82
C ARG A 14 4.91 -3.42 6.65
N VAL A 15 5.33 -2.41 5.88
CA VAL A 15 6.15 -2.57 4.67
C VAL A 15 7.50 -1.90 4.89
N GLU A 16 8.54 -2.66 4.62
CA GLU A 16 9.94 -2.28 4.76
C GLU A 16 10.70 -2.53 3.47
N ILE A 17 11.65 -1.65 3.16
CA ILE A 17 12.68 -1.94 2.16
C ILE A 17 13.62 -2.97 2.78
N ALA A 18 13.57 -4.20 2.26
CA ALA A 18 14.45 -5.27 2.72
C ALA A 18 15.83 -5.12 2.11
N ASP A 19 15.89 -4.90 0.80
CA ASP A 19 17.14 -4.73 0.05
C ASP A 19 16.86 -4.09 -1.33
N LEU A 20 17.50 -2.95 -1.58
CA LEU A 20 17.37 -2.17 -2.82
C LEU A 20 17.99 -2.88 -4.03
N HIS A 21 19.07 -3.63 -3.85
CA HIS A 21 19.83 -4.24 -4.95
C HIS A 21 19.24 -5.57 -5.41
N SER A 22 18.43 -6.20 -4.57
CA SER A 22 17.65 -7.38 -4.93
C SER A 22 16.16 -7.09 -5.11
N HIS A 23 15.77 -5.81 -5.03
CA HIS A 23 14.44 -5.34 -5.33
C HIS A 23 13.37 -5.97 -4.44
N ARG A 24 13.65 -6.10 -3.13
CA ARG A 24 12.74 -6.77 -2.19
C ARG A 24 12.16 -5.83 -1.16
N PHE A 25 10.85 -5.88 -1.02
CA PHE A 25 10.15 -5.43 0.19
C PHE A 25 9.94 -6.60 1.15
N THR A 26 10.01 -6.35 2.45
CA THR A 26 9.45 -7.24 3.47
C THR A 26 8.09 -6.69 3.88
N VAL A 27 7.11 -7.57 3.97
CA VAL A 27 5.76 -7.25 4.46
C VAL A 27 5.46 -8.09 5.68
N THR A 28 4.98 -7.42 6.73
CA THR A 28 4.40 -8.06 7.91
C THR A 28 2.92 -7.70 7.98
N LEU A 29 2.04 -8.69 7.82
CA LEU A 29 0.61 -8.57 7.98
C LEU A 29 0.21 -9.11 9.36
N THR A 30 -0.40 -8.27 10.19
CA THR A 30 -0.98 -8.66 11.48
C THR A 30 -2.51 -8.67 11.38
N ILE A 31 -3.10 -9.81 11.74
CA ILE A 31 -4.55 -10.02 11.81
C ILE A 31 -4.88 -10.26 13.28
N ALA A 32 -5.47 -9.26 13.95
CA ALA A 32 -5.70 -9.28 15.39
C ALA A 32 -6.64 -10.42 15.83
N SER A 33 -7.70 -10.63 15.05
CA SER A 33 -8.74 -11.63 15.30
C SER A 33 -8.93 -12.51 14.06
N PRO A 34 -8.06 -13.50 13.80
CA PRO A 34 -8.19 -14.38 12.64
C PRO A 34 -9.36 -15.34 12.80
N ALA A 35 -9.93 -15.80 11.68
CA ALA A 35 -10.81 -16.97 11.68
C ALA A 35 -10.04 -18.24 12.11
N SER A 36 -10.74 -19.29 12.55
CA SER A 36 -10.11 -20.57 12.91
C SER A 36 -9.38 -21.21 11.73
N LEU A 37 -9.89 -21.02 10.52
CA LEU A 37 -9.23 -21.28 9.24
C LEU A 37 -9.16 -19.97 8.48
N GLN A 38 -8.12 -19.17 8.74
CA GLN A 38 -7.98 -17.88 8.09
C GLN A 38 -7.44 -18.06 6.67
N GLU A 39 -8.19 -17.58 5.69
CA GLU A 39 -7.73 -17.47 4.32
C GLU A 39 -7.16 -16.08 4.03
N VAL A 40 -6.10 -16.06 3.24
CA VAL A 40 -5.52 -14.85 2.68
C VAL A 40 -5.27 -15.04 1.19
N ALA A 41 -5.42 -13.97 0.43
CA ALA A 41 -5.26 -13.99 -1.02
C ALA A 41 -4.52 -12.76 -1.52
N LEU A 42 -3.73 -12.89 -2.58
CA LEU A 42 -3.25 -11.72 -3.32
C LEU A 42 -4.11 -11.53 -4.58
N PRO A 43 -4.52 -10.30 -4.94
CA PRO A 43 -5.19 -10.05 -6.20
C PRO A 43 -4.43 -10.62 -7.40
N VAL A 44 -5.15 -11.05 -8.43
CA VAL A 44 -4.54 -11.56 -9.69
C VAL A 44 -4.53 -10.53 -10.81
N TRP A 45 -5.17 -9.37 -10.60
CA TRP A 45 -5.27 -8.23 -11.51
C TRP A 45 -5.50 -6.95 -10.69
N ILE A 46 -5.46 -5.78 -11.34
CA ILE A 46 -5.63 -4.46 -10.70
C ILE A 46 -6.71 -3.64 -11.44
N PRO A 47 -7.60 -2.92 -10.74
CA PRO A 47 -8.53 -1.97 -11.36
C PRO A 47 -7.84 -1.03 -12.35
N GLY A 48 -8.51 -0.74 -13.46
CA GLY A 48 -7.94 0.04 -14.57
C GLY A 48 -7.01 -0.74 -15.51
N SER A 49 -6.64 -1.99 -15.21
CA SER A 49 -5.88 -2.86 -16.13
C SER A 49 -6.50 -4.27 -16.21
N TYR A 50 -7.40 -4.47 -17.18
CA TYR A 50 -8.20 -5.69 -17.35
C TYR A 50 -7.41 -6.86 -17.97
N LEU A 51 -6.36 -7.30 -17.27
CA LEU A 51 -5.56 -8.46 -17.63
C LEU A 51 -5.08 -9.17 -16.35
N VAL A 52 -5.20 -10.49 -16.33
CA VAL A 52 -4.63 -11.34 -15.29
C VAL A 52 -3.09 -11.25 -15.33
N ARG A 53 -2.48 -10.90 -14.20
CA ARG A 53 -1.04 -10.64 -14.02
C ARG A 53 -0.31 -11.62 -13.10
N GLU A 54 -1.06 -12.31 -12.23
CA GLU A 54 -0.53 -13.24 -11.23
C GLU A 54 0.51 -12.62 -10.28
N PHE A 55 0.14 -11.55 -9.55
CA PHE A 55 1.08 -10.86 -8.67
C PHE A 55 1.73 -11.78 -7.62
N ALA A 56 1.01 -12.84 -7.21
CA ALA A 56 1.49 -13.83 -6.25
C ALA A 56 2.79 -14.53 -6.65
N LYS A 57 3.17 -14.53 -7.94
CA LYS A 57 4.47 -15.05 -8.40
C LYS A 57 5.68 -14.28 -7.82
N HIS A 58 5.46 -13.06 -7.34
CA HIS A 58 6.47 -12.22 -6.72
C HIS A 58 6.52 -12.35 -5.19
N LEU A 59 5.51 -12.99 -4.58
CA LEU A 59 5.46 -13.24 -3.15
C LEU A 59 6.33 -14.44 -2.82
N GLN A 60 7.25 -14.27 -1.88
CA GLN A 60 8.22 -15.29 -1.49
C GLN A 60 8.26 -15.47 0.03
N SER A 61 8.70 -16.65 0.44
CA SER A 61 9.06 -16.92 1.83
C SER A 61 7.95 -16.65 2.85
N LEU A 62 6.68 -16.93 2.50
CA LEU A 62 5.53 -16.77 3.39
C LEU A 62 5.69 -17.61 4.67
N ARG A 63 5.70 -16.92 5.81
CA ARG A 63 5.75 -17.50 7.15
C ARG A 63 4.57 -17.04 7.97
N ALA A 64 3.97 -17.95 8.73
CA ALA A 64 2.84 -17.67 9.61
C ALA A 64 3.20 -17.96 11.06
N HIS A 65 2.80 -17.08 11.97
CA HIS A 65 3.10 -17.20 13.40
C HIS A 65 1.91 -16.79 14.29
N GLN A 66 1.74 -17.46 15.43
CA GLN A 66 0.86 -17.05 16.54
C GLN A 66 1.59 -17.24 17.88
N GLY A 67 1.69 -16.18 18.69
CA GLY A 67 2.30 -16.25 20.02
C GLY A 67 3.73 -16.85 20.01
N GLY A 68 4.53 -16.51 19.00
CA GLY A 68 5.88 -17.05 18.80
C GLY A 68 5.97 -18.45 18.16
N LYS A 69 4.85 -19.15 18.00
CA LYS A 69 4.82 -20.47 17.35
C LYS A 69 4.62 -20.33 15.85
N LYS A 70 5.43 -21.05 15.07
CA LYS A 70 5.27 -21.15 13.62
C LYS A 70 4.03 -21.99 13.29
N LEU A 71 3.24 -21.54 12.33
CA LEU A 71 2.10 -22.24 11.76
C LEU A 71 2.40 -22.67 10.32
N SER A 72 1.68 -23.68 9.84
CA SER A 72 1.71 -24.07 8.44
C SER A 72 0.74 -23.19 7.64
N ALA A 73 1.18 -22.68 6.50
CA ALA A 73 0.33 -22.01 5.52
C ALA A 73 0.11 -22.94 4.33
N ALA A 74 -1.08 -23.51 4.21
CA ALA A 74 -1.44 -24.38 3.10
C ALA A 74 -1.80 -23.54 1.87
N GLN A 75 -1.04 -23.67 0.79
CA GLN A 75 -1.35 -22.98 -0.46
C GLN A 75 -2.50 -23.70 -1.17
N LEU A 76 -3.65 -23.03 -1.30
CA LEU A 76 -4.86 -23.58 -1.91
C LEU A 76 -4.89 -23.35 -3.43
N SER A 77 -4.23 -22.28 -3.90
CA SER A 77 -4.07 -21.97 -5.32
C SER A 77 -2.87 -21.06 -5.52
N LYS A 78 -2.60 -20.67 -6.78
CA LYS A 78 -1.49 -19.76 -7.15
C LYS A 78 -1.41 -18.46 -6.35
N HIS A 79 -2.53 -18.00 -5.79
CA HIS A 79 -2.65 -16.71 -5.09
C HIS A 79 -3.42 -16.79 -3.76
N ARG A 80 -3.69 -17.99 -3.22
CA ARG A 80 -4.46 -18.16 -1.97
C ARG A 80 -3.78 -19.13 -1.01
N TRP A 81 -3.82 -18.78 0.27
CA TRP A 81 -3.30 -19.59 1.36
C TRP A 81 -4.31 -19.67 2.50
N GLN A 82 -4.29 -20.78 3.23
CA GLN A 82 -5.11 -21.00 4.43
C GLN A 82 -4.22 -21.37 5.61
N ILE A 83 -4.55 -20.80 6.78
CA ILE A 83 -3.80 -21.00 8.02
C ILE A 83 -4.79 -21.40 9.13
N ALA A 84 -4.53 -22.54 9.77
CA ALA A 84 -5.25 -22.94 10.96
C ALA A 84 -4.79 -22.12 12.18
N CYS A 85 -5.69 -21.34 12.77
CA CYS A 85 -5.40 -20.35 13.78
C CYS A 85 -6.23 -20.55 15.05
N LYS A 86 -5.73 -20.02 16.16
CA LYS A 86 -6.53 -19.77 17.36
C LYS A 86 -7.14 -18.37 17.27
N PRO A 87 -8.47 -18.20 17.21
CA PRO A 87 -9.08 -16.88 16.99
C PRO A 87 -8.78 -15.82 18.06
N ALA A 88 -8.46 -16.27 19.29
CA ALA A 88 -8.10 -15.38 20.40
C ALA A 88 -6.62 -14.91 20.37
N GLN A 89 -5.85 -15.29 19.35
CA GLN A 89 -4.45 -14.90 19.21
C GLN A 89 -4.23 -14.26 17.84
N ALA A 90 -3.48 -13.15 17.80
CA ALA A 90 -3.17 -12.49 16.54
C ALA A 90 -2.34 -13.41 15.63
N LEU A 91 -2.77 -13.55 14.38
CA LEU A 91 -2.00 -14.17 13.32
C LEU A 91 -1.06 -13.13 12.72
N VAL A 92 0.23 -13.45 12.65
CA VAL A 92 1.24 -12.63 11.99
C VAL A 92 1.78 -13.40 10.79
N LEU A 93 1.64 -12.81 9.61
CA LEU A 93 2.21 -13.29 8.36
C LEU A 93 3.41 -12.41 7.98
N GLN A 94 4.53 -13.03 7.64
CA GLN A 94 5.70 -12.33 7.10
C GLN A 94 6.08 -12.94 5.76
N TYR A 95 6.32 -12.09 4.76
CA TYR A 95 6.71 -12.50 3.41
C TYR A 95 7.55 -11.40 2.77
N GLU A 96 8.18 -11.75 1.66
CA GLU A 96 8.88 -10.79 0.81
C GLU A 96 8.16 -10.65 -0.53
N VAL A 97 8.30 -9.48 -1.15
CA VAL A 97 7.77 -9.21 -2.49
C VAL A 97 8.91 -8.71 -3.37
N TYR A 98 9.15 -9.42 -4.47
CA TYR A 98 10.09 -9.00 -5.51
C TYR A 98 9.45 -7.93 -6.40
N ALA A 99 10.10 -6.77 -6.50
CA ALA A 99 9.57 -5.55 -7.09
C ALA A 99 10.50 -5.02 -8.19
N LEU A 100 10.56 -5.70 -9.33
CA LEU A 100 11.31 -5.25 -10.51
C LEU A 100 10.44 -5.26 -11.77
N ASP A 101 9.25 -4.65 -11.69
CA ASP A 101 8.40 -4.38 -12.84
C ASP A 101 8.20 -2.87 -12.97
N ASN A 102 8.83 -2.26 -13.98
CA ASN A 102 8.77 -0.82 -14.21
C ASN A 102 7.46 -0.44 -14.90
N SER A 103 6.35 -0.61 -14.20
CA SER A 103 5.04 -0.16 -14.68
C SER A 103 4.19 0.39 -13.54
N VAL A 104 3.14 1.13 -13.91
CA VAL A 104 2.20 1.73 -12.95
C VAL A 104 1.28 0.71 -12.26
N ARG A 105 1.43 -0.59 -12.54
CA ARG A 105 0.41 -1.63 -12.21
C ARG A 105 0.83 -2.58 -11.10
N THR A 106 2.11 -2.65 -10.78
CA THR A 106 2.72 -3.70 -9.96
C THR A 106 3.55 -3.08 -8.83
N ALA A 107 4.84 -3.40 -8.75
CA ALA A 107 5.80 -2.87 -7.79
C ALA A 107 7.19 -2.75 -8.42
N TRP A 108 7.90 -1.70 -8.03
CA TRP A 108 9.27 -1.38 -8.40
C TRP A 108 10.05 -0.99 -7.14
N LEU A 109 11.31 -1.40 -7.04
CA LEU A 109 12.21 -0.97 -5.98
C LEU A 109 13.63 -1.05 -6.48
N ASP A 110 14.35 0.07 -6.47
CA ASP A 110 15.78 0.12 -6.73
C ASP A 110 16.42 1.19 -5.85
N THR A 111 17.70 1.49 -6.06
CA THR A 111 18.42 2.50 -5.28
C THR A 111 17.92 3.94 -5.47
N GLN A 112 17.03 4.21 -6.42
CA GLN A 112 16.52 5.54 -6.72
C GLN A 112 15.11 5.77 -6.17
N ARG A 113 14.25 4.75 -6.24
CA ARG A 113 12.85 4.85 -5.81
C ARG A 113 12.25 3.50 -5.45
N GLY A 114 11.16 3.56 -4.70
CA GLY A 114 10.21 2.48 -4.52
C GLY A 114 8.83 2.90 -5.00
N PHE A 115 8.10 1.98 -5.62
CA PHE A 115 6.72 2.14 -6.02
C PHE A 115 5.99 0.84 -5.79
N PHE A 116 4.75 0.89 -5.31
CA PHE A 116 3.88 -0.28 -5.38
C PHE A 116 2.40 0.09 -5.38
N ASN A 117 1.62 -0.77 -6.02
CA ASN A 117 0.19 -0.88 -5.78
C ASN A 117 -0.07 -1.89 -4.67
N GLY A 118 -1.04 -1.61 -3.80
CA GLY A 118 -1.41 -2.52 -2.72
C GLY A 118 -1.82 -3.91 -3.24
N THR A 119 -2.36 -4.01 -4.46
CA THR A 119 -2.69 -5.29 -5.10
C THR A 119 -1.50 -6.25 -5.28
N SER A 120 -0.27 -5.72 -5.34
CA SER A 120 0.95 -6.52 -5.49
C SER A 120 1.66 -6.83 -4.17
N VAL A 121 1.30 -6.14 -3.09
CA VAL A 121 2.06 -6.15 -1.83
C VAL A 121 1.21 -6.59 -0.64
N CYS A 122 -0.05 -6.19 -0.56
CA CYS A 122 -0.92 -6.43 0.59
C CYS A 122 -1.80 -7.64 0.33
N LEU A 123 -1.63 -8.73 1.09
CA LEU A 123 -2.56 -9.86 1.07
C LEU A 123 -3.95 -9.47 1.60
N GLN A 124 -5.00 -9.67 0.82
CA GLN A 124 -6.39 -9.60 1.27
C GLN A 124 -6.67 -10.64 2.36
N VAL A 125 -7.35 -10.22 3.42
CA VAL A 125 -7.76 -11.08 4.54
C VAL A 125 -9.22 -11.44 4.36
N ALA A 126 -9.50 -12.71 4.03
CA ALA A 126 -10.86 -13.15 3.74
C ALA A 126 -11.80 -12.90 4.93
N GLY A 127 -12.92 -12.23 4.66
CA GLY A 127 -13.94 -11.87 5.66
C GLY A 127 -13.63 -10.62 6.48
N GLN A 128 -12.54 -9.91 6.20
CA GLN A 128 -12.15 -8.66 6.89
C GLN A 128 -11.96 -7.48 5.92
N GLU A 129 -12.36 -7.63 4.67
CA GLU A 129 -12.15 -6.65 3.59
C GLU A 129 -12.83 -5.31 3.88
N ALA A 130 -13.99 -5.34 4.55
CA ALA A 130 -14.76 -4.15 4.91
C ALA A 130 -14.27 -3.47 6.20
N LEU A 131 -13.32 -4.06 6.92
CA LEU A 131 -12.74 -3.43 8.11
C LEU A 131 -11.74 -2.33 7.72
N PRO A 132 -11.49 -1.35 8.59
CA PRO A 132 -10.40 -0.40 8.39
C PRO A 132 -9.05 -1.11 8.31
N HIS A 133 -8.26 -0.81 7.28
CA HIS A 133 -6.91 -1.33 7.13
C HIS A 133 -5.89 -0.25 7.50
N THR A 134 -4.74 -0.66 8.02
CA THR A 134 -3.63 0.25 8.27
C THR A 134 -2.38 -0.17 7.52
N LEU A 135 -1.67 0.81 6.96
CA LEU A 135 -0.40 0.61 6.26
C LEU A 135 0.68 1.42 6.98
N GLU A 136 1.67 0.75 7.53
CA GLU A 136 2.88 1.35 8.08
C GLU A 136 4.02 1.23 7.07
N LEU A 137 4.55 2.39 6.67
CA LEU A 137 5.71 2.52 5.81
C LEU A 137 6.91 2.91 6.67
N VAL A 138 7.89 2.02 6.75
CA VAL A 138 9.00 2.14 7.69
C VAL A 138 10.18 2.82 7.01
N ALA A 139 10.65 3.91 7.61
CA ALA A 139 11.93 4.48 7.23
C ALA A 139 13.08 3.65 7.84
N ASN A 140 14.05 3.28 7.02
CA ASN A 140 15.33 2.69 7.44
C ASN A 140 16.49 3.33 6.66
N GLU A 141 17.71 2.84 6.86
CA GLU A 141 18.92 3.38 6.20
C GLU A 141 18.80 3.39 4.67
N ALA A 142 18.15 2.38 4.08
CA ALA A 142 17.96 2.29 2.64
C ALA A 142 17.05 3.39 2.06
N SER A 143 16.15 3.94 2.88
CA SER A 143 15.28 5.06 2.51
C SER A 143 15.84 6.43 2.90
N SER A 144 17.13 6.54 3.20
CA SER A 144 17.72 7.82 3.63
C SER A 144 17.54 8.90 2.55
N GLY A 145 17.01 10.05 2.97
CA GLY A 145 16.70 11.17 2.06
C GLY A 145 15.45 10.99 1.21
N TRP A 146 14.74 9.86 1.32
CA TRP A 146 13.51 9.64 0.57
C TRP A 146 12.30 10.30 1.25
N SER A 147 11.27 10.59 0.46
CA SER A 147 9.94 10.95 0.92
C SER A 147 8.91 9.93 0.42
N VAL A 148 7.70 9.99 0.97
CA VAL A 148 6.56 9.13 0.60
C VAL A 148 5.42 9.99 0.06
N ALA A 149 4.73 9.45 -0.95
CA ALA A 149 3.49 9.97 -1.49
C ALA A 149 2.48 8.84 -1.71
N THR A 150 1.25 9.05 -1.25
CA THR A 150 0.12 8.14 -1.45
C THR A 150 -1.18 8.92 -1.26
N GLY A 151 -2.28 8.40 -1.81
CA GLY A 151 -3.64 8.91 -1.59
C GLY A 151 -4.23 8.52 -0.22
N LEU A 152 -3.60 7.61 0.52
CA LEU A 152 -4.11 7.16 1.81
C LEU A 152 -4.12 8.29 2.85
N THR A 153 -5.10 8.22 3.76
CA THR A 153 -5.19 9.15 4.89
C THR A 153 -4.04 8.87 5.88
N ALA A 154 -3.15 9.85 6.05
CA ALA A 154 -2.09 9.78 7.05
C ALA A 154 -2.67 9.84 8.47
N THR A 155 -2.22 8.94 9.35
CA THR A 155 -2.61 8.93 10.78
C THR A 155 -1.47 9.40 11.68
N LYS A 156 -0.25 8.95 11.41
CA LYS A 156 0.96 9.36 12.13
C LYS A 156 2.16 9.18 11.22
N VAL A 157 2.66 10.27 10.66
CA VAL A 157 3.80 10.27 9.74
C VAL A 157 4.85 11.29 10.16
N ASN A 158 6.11 11.05 9.79
CA ASN A 158 7.18 12.01 9.92
C ASN A 158 7.12 13.07 8.80
N LYS A 159 8.08 14.01 8.79
CA LYS A 159 8.12 15.10 7.79
C LYS A 159 8.28 14.60 6.35
N GLN A 160 8.90 13.44 6.17
CA GLN A 160 9.11 12.79 4.88
C GLN A 160 7.91 11.92 4.46
N GLY A 161 6.90 11.76 5.32
CA GLY A 161 5.73 10.93 5.06
C GLY A 161 5.84 9.48 5.54
N PHE A 162 7.00 9.00 5.98
CA PHE A 162 7.07 7.64 6.55
C PHE A 162 6.29 7.54 7.87
N GLY A 163 5.57 6.44 8.05
CA GLY A 163 4.71 6.20 9.20
C GLY A 163 3.43 5.46 8.84
N THR A 164 2.37 5.67 9.61
CA THR A 164 1.12 4.92 9.51
C THR A 164 0.03 5.69 8.78
N TYR A 165 -0.63 4.99 7.87
CA TYR A 165 -1.74 5.41 7.05
C TYR A 165 -2.95 4.51 7.30
N ARG A 166 -4.15 5.00 6.97
CA ARG A 166 -5.40 4.28 7.12
C ARG A 166 -6.19 4.28 5.81
N ALA A 167 -6.76 3.14 5.49
CA ALA A 167 -7.85 2.96 4.55
C ALA A 167 -9.12 2.54 5.30
N ALA A 168 -10.29 2.95 4.84
CA ALA A 168 -11.58 2.56 5.38
C ALA A 168 -11.89 1.07 5.12
N TYR A 169 -11.38 0.51 4.03
CA TYR A 169 -11.55 -0.89 3.62
C TYR A 169 -10.42 -1.31 2.66
N TYR A 170 -10.37 -2.60 2.32
CA TYR A 170 -9.29 -3.19 1.52
C TYR A 170 -9.22 -2.60 0.09
N ASP A 171 -10.36 -2.31 -0.51
CA ASP A 171 -10.41 -1.73 -1.86
C ASP A 171 -9.72 -0.35 -1.93
N GLU A 172 -10.01 0.56 -0.98
CA GLU A 172 -9.28 1.85 -0.86
C GLU A 172 -7.77 1.63 -0.61
N LEU A 173 -7.40 0.65 0.21
CA LEU A 173 -5.99 0.33 0.47
C LEU A 173 -5.23 0.01 -0.83
N VAL A 174 -5.84 -0.79 -1.71
CA VAL A 174 -5.17 -1.24 -2.94
C VAL A 174 -5.35 -0.30 -4.12
N ASP A 175 -6.28 0.65 -4.04
CA ASP A 175 -6.50 1.73 -5.00
C ASP A 175 -5.61 2.96 -4.74
N CYS A 176 -4.95 3.02 -3.59
CA CYS A 176 -3.99 4.08 -3.27
C CYS A 176 -2.54 3.58 -3.44
N PRO A 177 -1.90 3.79 -4.62
CA PRO A 177 -0.50 3.43 -4.78
C PRO A 177 0.41 4.24 -3.85
N VAL A 178 1.62 3.71 -3.63
CA VAL A 178 2.68 4.35 -2.87
C VAL A 178 3.85 4.61 -3.79
N GLU A 179 4.34 5.86 -3.82
CA GLU A 179 5.63 6.25 -4.36
C GLU A 179 6.54 6.67 -3.21
N MET A 180 7.78 6.19 -3.20
CA MET A 180 8.81 6.57 -2.25
C MET A 180 10.13 6.83 -2.97
N GLY A 181 10.88 7.84 -2.56
CA GLY A 181 12.12 8.20 -3.23
C GLY A 181 12.53 9.65 -3.03
N ALA A 182 13.63 10.03 -3.65
CA ALA A 182 13.93 11.42 -3.90
C ALA A 182 13.13 11.88 -5.13
N PHE A 183 11.99 12.53 -4.91
CA PHE A 183 11.14 13.03 -5.98
C PHE A 183 10.91 14.52 -5.87
N TRP A 184 10.64 15.16 -7.00
CA TRP A 184 10.09 16.51 -7.00
C TRP A 184 8.64 16.47 -6.53
N SER A 185 8.21 17.46 -5.76
CA SER A 185 6.81 17.62 -5.36
C SER A 185 6.38 19.07 -5.43
N GLY A 186 5.18 19.29 -5.95
CA GLY A 186 4.56 20.61 -6.04
C GLY A 186 3.06 20.53 -5.74
N SER A 187 2.48 21.64 -5.32
CA SER A 187 1.07 21.71 -4.95
C SER A 187 0.40 22.94 -5.55
N PHE A 188 -0.90 22.80 -5.83
CA PHE A 188 -1.75 23.90 -6.26
C PHE A 188 -3.17 23.68 -5.72
N THR A 189 -4.02 24.70 -5.83
CA THR A 189 -5.44 24.60 -5.50
C THR A 189 -6.27 24.89 -6.74
N ALA A 190 -7.20 24.00 -7.06
CA ALA A 190 -8.17 24.13 -8.15
C ALA A 190 -9.57 24.15 -7.52
N CYS A 191 -10.34 25.22 -7.75
CA CYS A 191 -11.70 25.38 -7.20
C CYS A 191 -11.82 25.07 -5.68
N GLY A 192 -10.81 25.44 -4.89
CA GLY A 192 -10.77 25.20 -3.44
C GLY A 192 -10.28 23.82 -3.01
N VAL A 193 -10.01 22.90 -3.95
CA VAL A 193 -9.51 21.55 -3.67
C VAL A 193 -7.97 21.53 -3.78
N PRO A 194 -7.24 21.13 -2.72
CA PRO A 194 -5.79 21.00 -2.78
C PRO A 194 -5.37 19.81 -3.65
N HIS A 195 -4.40 20.04 -4.52
CA HIS A 195 -3.79 19.03 -5.38
C HIS A 195 -2.28 18.97 -5.13
N ARG A 196 -1.70 17.78 -5.33
CA ARG A 196 -0.25 17.54 -5.20
C ARG A 196 0.23 16.73 -6.39
N PHE A 197 1.29 17.19 -7.04
CA PHE A 197 2.07 16.40 -7.98
C PHE A 197 3.33 15.87 -7.33
N VAL A 198 3.71 14.67 -7.78
CA VAL A 198 4.96 14.01 -7.44
C VAL A 198 5.56 13.49 -8.74
N VAL A 199 6.83 13.80 -8.97
CA VAL A 199 7.58 13.35 -10.15
C VAL A 199 8.89 12.72 -9.68
N ALA A 200 8.92 11.39 -9.68
CA ALA A 200 10.15 10.64 -9.50
C ALA A 200 11.02 10.75 -10.76
N GLY A 201 12.34 10.94 -10.57
CA GLY A 201 13.28 11.07 -11.69
C GLY A 201 13.16 12.39 -12.48
N ALA A 202 12.68 13.47 -11.86
CA ALA A 202 12.65 14.79 -12.48
C ALA A 202 14.06 15.26 -12.87
N LEU A 203 14.27 15.57 -14.14
CA LEU A 203 15.54 16.08 -14.65
C LEU A 203 15.78 17.53 -14.21
N PRO A 204 17.04 18.02 -14.19
CA PRO A 204 17.33 19.42 -13.81
C PRO A 204 16.60 20.48 -14.65
N SER A 205 16.27 20.17 -15.90
CA SER A 205 15.52 21.05 -16.81
C SER A 205 14.00 20.97 -16.64
N PHE A 206 13.50 20.23 -15.65
CA PHE A 206 12.07 20.03 -15.43
C PHE A 206 11.38 21.32 -14.97
N ASP A 207 10.45 21.83 -15.78
CA ASP A 207 9.64 23.01 -15.47
C ASP A 207 8.40 22.62 -14.64
N GLY A 208 8.61 22.43 -13.35
CA GLY A 208 7.53 22.11 -12.42
C GLY A 208 6.49 23.22 -12.30
N ALA A 209 6.87 24.49 -12.44
CA ALA A 209 5.94 25.61 -12.32
C ALA A 209 4.92 25.59 -13.48
N ARG A 210 5.38 25.36 -14.70
CA ARG A 210 4.51 25.19 -15.87
C ARG A 210 3.60 23.97 -15.74
N LEU A 211 4.13 22.83 -15.28
CA LEU A 211 3.32 21.63 -15.04
C LEU A 211 2.14 21.95 -14.10
N LEU A 212 2.41 22.57 -12.95
CA LEU A 212 1.34 22.90 -11.99
C LEU A 212 0.33 23.88 -12.58
N ALA A 213 0.79 24.92 -13.31
CA ALA A 213 -0.08 25.92 -13.89
C ALA A 213 -1.02 25.34 -14.96
N ASP A 214 -0.51 24.46 -15.82
CA ASP A 214 -1.30 23.84 -16.87
C ASP A 214 -2.24 22.77 -16.33
N THR A 215 -1.79 21.92 -15.39
CA THR A 215 -2.67 20.93 -14.76
C THR A 215 -3.76 21.59 -13.91
N LYS A 216 -3.48 22.72 -13.26
CA LYS A 216 -4.50 23.49 -12.54
C LYS A 216 -5.69 23.84 -13.44
N LYS A 217 -5.42 24.36 -14.65
CA LYS A 217 -6.49 24.71 -15.60
C LYS A 217 -7.35 23.50 -15.98
N ILE A 218 -6.72 22.34 -16.18
CA ILE A 218 -7.41 21.09 -16.49
C ILE A 218 -8.30 20.67 -15.32
N CYS A 219 -7.77 20.65 -14.10
CA CYS A 219 -8.54 20.29 -12.91
C CYS A 219 -9.72 21.26 -12.67
N GLU A 220 -9.52 22.56 -12.86
CA GLU A 220 -10.60 23.55 -12.73
C GLU A 220 -11.70 23.33 -13.78
N ALA A 221 -11.33 23.04 -15.03
CA ALA A 221 -12.28 22.74 -16.09
C ALA A 221 -13.11 21.48 -15.80
N GLU A 222 -12.46 20.40 -15.36
CA GLU A 222 -13.15 19.15 -14.97
C GLU A 222 -14.09 19.35 -13.78
N ILE A 223 -13.62 20.04 -12.72
CA ILE A 223 -14.46 20.32 -11.54
C ILE A 223 -15.69 21.14 -11.93
N GLN A 224 -15.52 22.16 -12.77
CA GLN A 224 -16.63 22.99 -13.26
C GLN A 224 -17.59 22.21 -14.16
N PHE A 225 -17.07 21.29 -15.00
CA PHE A 225 -17.90 20.45 -15.86
C PHE A 225 -18.84 19.56 -15.04
N TRP A 226 -18.33 18.89 -13.99
CA TRP A 226 -19.12 17.95 -13.18
C TRP A 226 -19.97 18.60 -12.09
N HIS A 227 -19.56 19.76 -11.57
CA HIS A 227 -20.21 20.40 -10.41
C HIS A 227 -20.78 21.79 -10.69
N GLY A 228 -20.66 22.27 -11.92
CA GLY A 228 -21.06 23.62 -12.32
C GLY A 228 -20.08 24.70 -11.85
N SER A 229 -20.30 25.92 -12.33
CA SER A 229 -19.65 27.11 -11.79
C SER A 229 -20.36 27.49 -10.50
N LYS A 230 -19.67 27.44 -9.36
CA LYS A 230 -20.14 28.16 -8.15
C LYS A 230 -19.90 29.65 -8.30
#